data_AF-A0A084VXU6-F1
#
_entry.id   AF-A0A084VXU6-F1
#
_cell.length_a   1.000
_cell.length_b   1.000
_cell.length_c   1.000
_cell.angle_alpha   90.00
_cell.angle_beta   90.00
_cell.angle_gamma   90.00
#
_symmetry.space_group_name_H-M   'P 1'
#
loop_
_entity.id
_entity.type
_entity.pdbx_description
1 polymer ?
#
loop_
_entity_poly.entity_id
_entity_poly.type
_entity_poly.pdbx_seq_one_letter_code
_entity_poly.pdbx_strand_id
1 'polypeptide(L)'
;MSGKVSSRSSSSSICWFIGVGLCALVMVVQLAGLAEADATTTSRTQVSDEALDKALSDKRYLMRQLKCALGEVPCDPVGKRLKSLAPFVLRGACPQCTPAEMNQIKKTLAHLQRNFPSEWNKLVQTYAG
;
A
#
# COMPACT_ATOMS: atom_id res chain seq x y z
N MET A 1 7.69 25.24 0.75
CA MET A 1 8.71 24.34 1.31
C MET A 1 8.24 23.79 2.65
N SER A 2 8.52 22.51 2.89
CA SER A 2 8.66 21.82 4.19
C SER A 2 7.41 21.63 5.06
N GLY A 3 7.11 20.36 5.33
CA GLY A 3 6.20 19.93 6.39
C GLY A 3 6.25 18.41 6.56
N LYS A 4 7.19 17.95 7.38
CA LYS A 4 7.52 16.54 7.66
C LYS A 4 6.77 16.15 8.94
N VAL A 5 6.03 15.04 8.97
CA VAL A 5 5.62 14.42 10.25
C VAL A 5 5.89 12.92 10.19
N SER A 6 6.94 12.56 10.91
CA SER A 6 7.31 11.23 11.33
C SER A 6 6.50 10.94 12.60
N SER A 7 5.63 9.93 12.59
CA SER A 7 5.01 9.43 13.82
C SER A 7 5.71 8.13 14.18
N ARG A 8 6.67 8.25 15.09
CA ARG A 8 7.30 7.12 15.76
C ARG A 8 6.72 7.12 17.17
N SER A 9 5.77 6.21 17.39
CA SER A 9 5.32 5.81 18.72
C SER A 9 6.48 5.11 19.41
N SER A 10 6.96 5.68 20.52
CA SER A 10 7.27 4.94 21.76
C SER A 10 8.11 5.78 22.71
N SER A 11 7.78 5.57 23.98
CA SER A 11 8.63 5.71 25.16
C SER A 11 8.65 7.06 25.86
N SER A 12 7.94 7.03 26.98
CA SER A 12 8.51 7.16 28.33
C SER A 12 9.07 8.51 28.77
N SER A 13 8.67 8.85 30.00
CA SER A 13 9.41 9.72 30.92
C SER A 13 9.36 11.21 30.59
N ILE A 14 8.19 11.82 30.75
CA ILE A 14 8.13 13.26 31.05
C ILE A 14 7.22 13.45 32.27
N CYS A 15 7.92 13.52 33.41
CA CYS A 15 7.57 14.27 34.61
C CYS A 15 6.44 13.69 35.49
N TRP A 16 6.66 12.89 36.55
CA TRP A 16 7.41 13.23 37.79
C TRP A 16 7.65 14.74 37.94
N PHE A 17 7.07 15.36 38.97
CA PHE A 17 7.07 16.81 39.22
C PHE A 17 6.02 17.58 38.39
N ILE A 18 4.87 17.86 39.00
CA ILE A 18 4.50 19.20 39.50
C ILE A 18 3.05 19.13 40.01
N GLY A 19 2.88 19.33 41.32
CA GLY A 19 1.73 20.02 41.91
C GLY A 19 0.35 19.38 41.79
N VAL A 20 -0.06 18.70 42.86
CA VAL A 20 -1.41 18.13 43.14
C VAL A 20 -2.58 19.14 43.02
N GLY A 21 -2.36 20.41 42.70
CA GLY A 21 -3.39 21.45 42.55
C GLY A 21 -3.86 21.74 41.12
N LEU A 22 -3.15 21.29 40.07
CA LEU A 22 -3.48 21.62 38.67
C LEU A 22 -3.93 20.42 37.84
N CYS A 23 -4.03 19.24 38.44
CA CYS A 23 -4.47 18.00 37.80
C CYS A 23 -6.00 17.91 37.60
N ALA A 24 -6.79 18.74 38.27
CA ALA A 24 -8.25 18.65 38.23
C ALA A 24 -8.88 19.29 36.97
N LEU A 25 -8.18 20.20 36.29
CA LEU A 25 -8.74 20.93 35.15
C LEU A 25 -8.38 20.32 33.78
N VAL A 26 -7.41 19.42 33.71
CA VAL A 26 -6.96 18.82 32.44
C VAL A 26 -7.73 17.51 32.10
N MET A 27 -8.52 16.98 33.03
CA MET A 27 -9.24 15.71 32.84
C MET A 27 -10.64 15.84 32.22
N VAL A 28 -11.15 17.06 31.96
CA VAL A 28 -12.51 17.27 31.43
C VAL A 28 -12.56 17.43 29.89
N VAL A 29 -11.41 17.55 29.22
CA VAL A 29 -11.33 17.85 27.76
C VAL A 29 -10.90 16.64 26.91
N GLN A 30 -11.29 15.42 27.29
CA GLN A 30 -10.95 14.19 26.54
C GLN A 30 -12.15 13.26 26.28
N LEU A 31 -13.37 13.80 26.22
CA LEU A 31 -14.59 12.99 25.99
C LEU A 31 -15.52 13.53 24.88
N ALA A 32 -15.05 14.47 24.06
CA ALA A 32 -15.76 14.92 22.86
C ALA A 32 -14.96 14.55 21.61
N GLY A 33 -14.98 13.27 21.28
CA GLY A 33 -14.37 12.71 20.07
C GLY A 33 -15.11 11.44 19.68
N LEU A 34 -16.40 11.58 19.42
CA LEU A 34 -17.19 10.53 18.78
C LEU A 34 -16.54 10.19 17.44
N ALA A 35 -16.43 8.89 17.19
CA ALA A 35 -15.80 8.30 16.05
C ALA A 35 -16.31 8.88 14.72
N GLU A 36 -15.43 9.51 13.95
CA GLU A 36 -15.50 9.48 12.50
C GLU A 36 -14.66 8.29 12.05
N ALA A 37 -15.27 7.12 12.04
CA ALA A 37 -14.84 6.08 11.13
C ALA A 37 -15.12 6.61 9.73
N ASP A 38 -14.21 7.42 9.18
CA ASP A 38 -14.17 7.66 7.74
C ASP A 38 -13.94 6.28 7.13
N ALA A 39 -15.04 5.66 6.72
CA ALA A 39 -15.02 4.61 5.74
C ALA A 39 -14.47 5.25 4.48
N THR A 40 -13.13 5.33 4.39
CA THR A 40 -12.41 5.72 3.20
C THR A 40 -12.79 4.71 2.15
N THR A 41 -13.87 5.05 1.43
CA THR A 41 -14.41 4.30 0.33
C THR A 41 -13.25 4.28 -0.66
N THR A 42 -12.51 3.17 -0.67
CA THR A 42 -11.45 2.94 -1.63
C THR A 42 -12.12 2.88 -2.98
N SER A 43 -12.26 4.05 -3.60
CA SER A 43 -12.81 4.19 -4.94
C SER A 43 -11.89 3.39 -5.85
N ARG A 44 -12.33 2.20 -6.26
CA ARG A 44 -11.60 1.36 -7.22
C ARG A 44 -11.63 2.14 -8.55
N THR A 45 -10.56 2.85 -8.85
CA THR A 45 -10.37 3.43 -10.18
C THR A 45 -10.35 2.30 -11.20
N GLN A 46 -11.31 2.31 -12.11
CA GLN A 46 -11.32 1.43 -13.28
C GLN A 46 -10.16 1.82 -14.19
N VAL A 47 -9.40 0.83 -14.66
CA VAL A 47 -8.25 1.04 -15.54
C VAL A 47 -8.66 0.63 -16.95
N SER A 48 -8.53 1.52 -17.94
CA SER A 48 -8.77 1.16 -19.35
C SER A 48 -7.60 0.36 -19.92
N ASP A 49 -7.84 -0.36 -21.01
CA ASP A 49 -6.80 -1.21 -21.62
C ASP A 49 -5.66 -0.38 -22.23
N GLU A 50 -5.95 0.82 -22.74
CA GLU A 50 -4.94 1.75 -23.27
C GLU A 50 -4.05 2.30 -22.15
N ALA A 51 -4.64 2.63 -21.00
CA ALA A 51 -3.90 3.07 -19.82
C ALA A 51 -3.01 1.94 -19.28
N LEU A 52 -3.52 0.69 -19.29
CA LEU A 52 -2.74 -0.49 -18.95
C LEU A 52 -1.55 -0.66 -19.90
N ASP A 53 -1.77 -0.58 -21.21
CA ASP A 53 -0.70 -0.78 -22.21
C ASP A 53 0.36 0.32 -22.16
N LYS A 54 -0.04 1.55 -21.86
CA LYS A 54 0.89 2.64 -21.57
C LYS A 54 1.73 2.35 -20.33
N ALA A 55 1.12 1.81 -19.27
CA ALA A 55 1.84 1.45 -18.05
C ALA A 55 2.78 0.25 -18.27
N LEU A 56 2.37 -0.75 -19.07
CA LEU A 56 3.19 -1.91 -19.40
C LEU A 56 4.38 -1.57 -20.32
N SER A 57 4.23 -0.57 -21.20
CA SER A 57 5.32 -0.11 -22.07
C SER A 57 6.33 0.80 -21.34
N ASP A 58 5.94 1.45 -20.24
CA ASP A 58 6.88 2.21 -19.40
C ASP A 58 7.71 1.27 -18.51
N LYS A 59 8.86 0.84 -19.04
CA LYS A 59 9.84 0.01 -18.32
C LYS A 59 10.28 0.61 -16.99
N ARG A 60 10.44 1.94 -16.92
CA ARG A 60 10.90 2.62 -15.68
C ARG A 60 9.82 2.56 -14.62
N TYR A 61 8.57 2.76 -15.02
CA TYR A 61 7.41 2.61 -14.14
C TYR A 61 7.29 1.16 -13.63
N LEU A 62 7.28 0.16 -14.52
CA LEU A 62 7.21 -1.24 -14.13
C LEU A 62 8.32 -1.63 -13.16
N MET A 63 9.57 -1.26 -13.44
CA MET A 63 10.68 -1.55 -12.54
C MET A 63 10.49 -0.96 -11.14
N ARG A 64 9.96 0.25 -11.01
CA ARG A 64 9.63 0.82 -9.69
C ARG A 64 8.54 0.01 -8.98
N GLN A 65 7.50 -0.40 -9.70
CA GLN A 65 6.41 -1.19 -9.14
C GLN A 65 6.89 -2.58 -8.67
N LEU A 66 7.72 -3.25 -9.46
CA LEU A 66 8.34 -4.53 -9.12
C LEU A 66 9.22 -4.41 -7.87
N LYS A 67 10.09 -3.39 -7.81
CA LYS A 67 10.92 -3.11 -6.63
C LYS A 67 10.10 -2.81 -5.39
N CYS A 68 8.99 -2.07 -5.53
CA CYS A 68 8.05 -1.82 -4.43
C CYS A 68 7.43 -3.12 -3.93
N ALA A 69 6.98 -3.98 -4.85
CA ALA A 69 6.42 -5.29 -4.52
C ALA A 69 7.46 -6.16 -3.80
N LEU A 70 8.74 -6.11 -4.17
CA LEU A 70 9.84 -6.78 -3.46
C LEU A 70 10.26 -6.10 -2.15
N GLY A 71 9.73 -4.91 -1.83
CA GLY A 71 10.08 -4.17 -0.63
C GLY A 71 11.42 -3.42 -0.70
N GLU A 72 12.01 -3.29 -1.89
CA GLU A 72 13.28 -2.59 -2.11
C GLU A 72 13.13 -1.06 -2.12
N VAL A 73 11.93 -0.55 -2.45
CA VAL A 73 11.62 0.89 -2.53
C VAL A 73 10.23 1.17 -1.93
N PRO A 74 9.95 2.42 -1.48
CA PRO A 74 8.60 2.78 -1.05
C PRO A 74 7.59 2.67 -2.19
N CYS A 75 6.39 2.21 -1.83
CA CYS A 75 5.28 2.04 -2.76
C CYS A 75 4.41 3.29 -2.86
N ASP A 76 4.01 3.63 -4.09
CA ASP A 76 2.91 4.56 -4.36
C ASP A 76 1.55 3.85 -4.16
N PRO A 77 0.41 4.57 -4.24
CA PRO A 77 -0.91 3.96 -4.03
C PRO A 77 -1.19 2.76 -4.96
N VAL A 78 -0.74 2.84 -6.22
CA VAL A 78 -0.89 1.73 -7.18
C VAL A 78 -0.04 0.54 -6.76
N GLY A 79 1.25 0.77 -6.46
CA GLY A 79 2.15 -0.29 -5.99
C GLY A 79 1.68 -0.97 -4.71
N LYS A 80 1.11 -0.22 -3.76
CA LYS A 80 0.50 -0.78 -2.54
C LYS A 80 -0.64 -1.74 -2.86
N ARG A 81 -1.54 -1.34 -3.77
CA ARG A 81 -2.63 -2.20 -4.22
C ARG A 81 -2.10 -3.46 -4.89
N LEU A 82 -1.16 -3.33 -5.83
CA LEU A 82 -0.55 -4.48 -6.51
C LEU A 82 0.13 -5.43 -5.53
N LYS A 83 0.91 -4.90 -4.59
CA LYS A 83 1.59 -5.67 -3.55
C LYS A 83 0.60 -6.45 -2.68
N SER A 84 -0.55 -5.87 -2.34
CA SER A 84 -1.58 -6.56 -1.55
C SER A 84 -2.26 -7.70 -2.32
N LEU A 85 -2.36 -7.60 -3.65
CA LEU A 85 -3.00 -8.61 -4.50
C LEU A 85 -2.02 -9.71 -4.97
N ALA A 86 -0.72 -9.41 -5.04
CA ALA A 86 0.33 -10.31 -5.49
C ALA A 86 0.26 -11.73 -4.88
N PRO A 87 0.12 -11.93 -3.55
CA PRO A 87 0.06 -13.27 -2.97
C PRO A 87 -1.14 -14.09 -3.45
N PHE A 88 -2.29 -13.46 -3.68
CA PHE A 88 -3.46 -14.16 -4.17
C PHE A 88 -3.28 -14.54 -5.65
N VAL A 89 -2.93 -13.55 -6.46
CA VAL A 89 -2.82 -13.68 -7.92
C VAL A 89 -1.79 -14.75 -8.30
N LEU A 90 -0.65 -14.79 -7.60
CA LEU A 90 0.42 -15.75 -7.86
C LEU A 90 0.06 -17.19 -7.43
N ARG A 91 -0.89 -17.35 -6.50
CA ARG A 91 -1.46 -18.66 -6.14
C ARG A 91 -2.66 -19.06 -7.02
N GLY A 92 -2.99 -18.25 -8.03
CA GLY A 92 -4.07 -18.53 -8.97
C GLY A 92 -5.45 -18.07 -8.51
N ALA A 93 -5.55 -17.23 -7.47
CA ALA A 93 -6.83 -16.70 -6.98
C ALA A 93 -6.83 -15.17 -6.96
N CYS A 94 -7.97 -14.54 -7.23
CA CYS A 94 -8.19 -13.16 -6.81
C CYS A 94 -9.66 -12.97 -6.44
N PRO A 95 -10.01 -13.12 -5.14
CA PRO A 95 -11.40 -13.01 -4.69
C PRO A 95 -11.96 -11.59 -4.82
N GLN A 96 -11.08 -10.61 -4.97
CA GLN A 96 -11.38 -9.18 -4.98
C GLN A 96 -11.29 -8.57 -6.40
N CYS A 97 -11.12 -9.39 -7.45
CA CYS A 97 -10.95 -8.91 -8.83
C CYS A 97 -12.22 -9.10 -9.65
N THR A 98 -12.54 -8.12 -10.50
CA THR A 98 -13.57 -8.28 -11.55
C THR A 98 -13.05 -9.14 -12.72
N PRO A 99 -13.93 -9.67 -13.61
CA PRO A 99 -13.49 -10.40 -14.79
C PRO A 99 -12.55 -9.58 -15.71
N ALA A 100 -12.80 -8.27 -15.84
CA ALA A 100 -11.93 -7.37 -16.59
C ALA A 100 -10.55 -7.24 -15.91
N GLU A 101 -10.51 -7.01 -14.60
CA GLU A 101 -9.26 -6.95 -13.83
C GLU A 101 -8.48 -8.27 -13.93
N MET A 102 -9.15 -9.41 -13.92
CA MET A 102 -8.51 -10.72 -14.10
C MET A 102 -7.83 -10.87 -15.46
N ASN A 103 -8.44 -10.37 -16.54
CA ASN A 103 -7.82 -10.36 -17.87
C ASN A 103 -6.60 -9.42 -17.92
N GLN A 104 -6.73 -8.24 -17.32
CA GLN A 104 -5.63 -7.27 -17.21
C GLN A 104 -4.45 -7.80 -16.39
N ILE A 105 -4.74 -8.52 -15.30
CA ILE A 105 -3.73 -9.22 -14.49
C ILE A 105 -3.02 -10.27 -15.35
N LYS A 106 -3.75 -11.15 -16.03
CA LYS A 106 -3.14 -12.17 -16.90
C LYS A 106 -2.22 -11.55 -17.96
N LYS A 107 -2.66 -10.46 -18.61
CA LYS A 107 -1.85 -9.70 -19.58
C LYS A 107 -0.57 -9.15 -18.93
N THR A 108 -0.70 -8.58 -17.74
CA THR A 108 0.43 -8.04 -16.95
C THR A 108 1.43 -9.13 -16.58
N LEU A 109 0.97 -10.26 -16.02
CA LEU A 109 1.84 -11.39 -15.66
C LEU A 109 2.59 -11.93 -16.87
N ALA A 110 1.89 -12.13 -17.99
CA ALA A 110 2.50 -12.60 -19.23
C ALA A 110 3.54 -11.61 -19.78
N HIS A 111 3.31 -10.30 -19.63
CA HIS A 111 4.28 -9.28 -20.00
C HIS A 111 5.52 -9.32 -19.09
N LEU A 112 5.33 -9.46 -17.77
CA LEU A 112 6.42 -9.53 -16.80
C LEU A 112 7.30 -10.77 -17.01
N GLN A 113 6.69 -11.94 -17.23
CA GLN A 113 7.42 -13.18 -17.51
C GLN A 113 8.33 -13.08 -18.73
N ARG A 114 7.87 -12.41 -19.80
CA ARG A 114 8.63 -12.27 -21.04
C ARG A 114 9.72 -11.19 -20.97
N ASN A 115 9.43 -10.05 -20.35
CA ASN A 115 10.30 -8.87 -20.42
C ASN A 115 11.14 -8.63 -19.15
N PHE A 116 10.75 -9.22 -18.01
CA PHE A 116 11.37 -9.03 -16.69
C PHE A 116 11.53 -10.36 -15.94
N PRO A 117 12.19 -11.38 -16.52
CA PRO A 117 12.24 -12.72 -15.95
C PRO A 117 12.98 -12.78 -14.60
N SER A 118 13.98 -11.92 -14.38
CA SER A 118 14.73 -11.88 -13.12
C SER A 118 13.86 -11.40 -11.96
N GLU A 119 13.16 -10.28 -12.15
CA GLU A 119 12.25 -9.69 -11.17
C GLU A 119 11.03 -10.59 -10.96
N TRP A 120 10.52 -11.20 -12.02
CA TRP A 120 9.44 -12.18 -11.96
C TRP A 120 9.81 -13.35 -11.03
N ASN A 121 10.98 -13.94 -11.21
CA ASN A 121 11.43 -15.07 -10.37
C ASN A 121 11.52 -14.67 -8.90
N LYS A 122 12.02 -13.47 -8.60
CA LYS A 122 12.04 -12.95 -7.22
C LYS A 122 10.64 -12.81 -6.65
N LEU A 123 9.68 -12.30 -7.42
CA LEU A 123 8.30 -12.17 -6.97
C LEU A 123 7.67 -13.53 -6.68
N VAL A 124 7.86 -14.51 -7.55
CA VAL A 124 7.37 -15.87 -7.34
C VAL A 124 7.97 -16.47 -6.07
N GLN A 125 9.29 -16.35 -5.87
CA GLN A 125 9.94 -16.80 -4.64
C GLN A 125 9.42 -16.10 -3.39
N THR A 126 9.06 -14.82 -3.50
CA THR A 126 8.58 -14.01 -2.37
C THR A 126 7.13 -14.34 -1.98
N TYR A 127 6.28 -14.67 -2.95
CA TYR A 127 4.82 -14.71 -2.75
C TYR A 127 4.14 -16.04 -3.06
N ALA A 128 4.76 -16.90 -3.86
CA ALA A 128 4.23 -18.21 -4.24
C ALA A 128 4.85 -19.37 -3.44
N GLY A 129 5.85 -19.07 -2.60
CA GLY A 129 6.43 -20.01 -1.63
C GLY A 129 5.55 -20.22 -0.40
#